data_AF-A0A6M0BI41-F1
#
_entry.id   AF-A0A6M0BI41-F1
#
_cell.length_a   1.000
_cell.length_b   1.000
_cell.length_c   1.000
_cell.angle_alpha   90.00
_cell.angle_beta   90.00
_cell.angle_gamma   90.00
#
_symmetry.space_group_name_H-M   'P 1'
#
loop_
_entity.id
_entity.type
_entity.pdbx_description
1 polymer ?
#
loop_
_entity_poly.entity_id
_entity_poly.type
_entity_poly.pdbx_seq_one_letter_code
_entity_poly.pdbx_strand_id
1 'polypeptide(L)'
;KKPELLKKVLALAKSPLKDAAAVNSTRWEVWRRLQLTGLPVDTGSGGLTKFNRKTREIEKTHWTDAACVGKSTPQTLLLNGVKPLIVTAKGHGVRQRCRPNKYGFPKAHAPAAKFFKGFQTGDIVKADIKGGKYAGQYTGRIAIRYRPSFVLQTPEKKIDVHPKYLRTIFKADGYEYAN
;
A
#
# COMPACT_ATOMS: atom_id res chain seq x y z
N LYS A 1 18.58 -26.23 32.93
CA LYS A 1 17.40 -25.35 33.13
C LYS A 1 17.72 -23.97 32.55
N LYS A 2 16.74 -23.20 32.01
CA LYS A 2 16.95 -21.87 31.39
C LYS A 2 16.42 -20.74 32.31
N PRO A 3 17.16 -20.34 33.36
CA PRO A 3 16.67 -19.42 34.39
C PRO A 3 16.38 -18.00 33.87
N GLU A 4 17.14 -17.51 32.90
CA GLU A 4 16.91 -16.19 32.31
C GLU A 4 15.59 -16.09 31.52
N LEU A 5 15.23 -17.17 30.82
CA LEU A 5 13.95 -17.25 30.10
C LEU A 5 12.78 -17.23 31.08
N LEU A 6 12.89 -17.97 32.19
CA LEU A 6 11.88 -17.97 33.25
C LEU A 6 11.70 -16.57 33.85
N LYS A 7 12.80 -15.87 34.17
CA LYS A 7 12.77 -14.50 34.69
C LYS A 7 12.10 -13.53 33.71
N LYS A 8 12.39 -13.63 32.41
CA LYS A 8 11.75 -12.81 31.37
C LYS A 8 10.25 -13.08 31.25
N VAL A 9 9.84 -14.36 31.26
CA VAL A 9 8.41 -14.75 31.17
C VAL A 9 7.64 -14.24 32.39
N LEU A 10 8.18 -14.43 33.60
CA LEU A 10 7.55 -13.96 34.84
C LEU A 10 7.44 -12.43 34.90
N ALA A 11 8.44 -11.71 34.38
CA ALA A 11 8.38 -10.25 34.28
C ALA A 11 7.27 -9.78 33.31
N LEU A 12 7.06 -10.49 32.19
CA LEU A 12 6.02 -10.18 31.22
C LEU A 12 4.61 -10.58 31.69
N ALA A 13 4.49 -11.55 32.60
CA ALA A 13 3.19 -12.04 33.10
C ALA A 13 2.36 -10.95 33.82
N LYS A 14 3.02 -9.93 34.38
CA LYS A 14 2.37 -8.79 35.05
C LYS A 14 2.27 -7.53 34.17
N SER A 15 2.83 -7.57 32.95
CA SER A 15 2.80 -6.43 32.04
C SER A 15 1.41 -6.28 31.41
N PRO A 16 0.86 -5.06 31.33
CA PRO A 16 -0.43 -4.84 30.69
C PRO A 16 -0.36 -5.17 29.19
N LEU A 17 -1.30 -5.97 28.71
CA LEU A 17 -1.39 -6.41 27.31
C LEU A 17 -2.07 -5.36 26.41
N LYS A 18 -1.67 -4.10 26.53
CA LYS A 18 -2.31 -2.96 25.85
C LYS A 18 -2.37 -3.14 24.33
N ASP A 19 -1.30 -3.63 23.72
CA ASP A 19 -1.21 -3.77 22.27
C ASP A 19 -2.10 -4.92 21.78
N ALA A 20 -2.14 -6.02 22.54
CA ALA A 20 -3.05 -7.13 22.24
C ALA A 20 -4.52 -6.73 22.43
N ALA A 21 -4.82 -5.89 23.42
CA ALA A 21 -6.16 -5.35 23.62
C ALA A 21 -6.58 -4.46 22.45
N ALA A 22 -5.68 -3.58 21.95
CA ALA A 22 -5.94 -2.74 20.78
C ALA A 22 -6.17 -3.57 19.50
N VAL A 23 -5.36 -4.61 19.27
CA VAL A 23 -5.54 -5.52 18.12
C VAL A 23 -6.84 -6.31 18.24
N ASN A 24 -7.17 -6.81 19.44
CA ASN A 24 -8.40 -7.58 19.63
C ASN A 24 -9.66 -6.71 19.53
N SER A 25 -9.65 -5.48 20.06
CA SER A 25 -10.78 -4.57 19.97
C SER A 25 -11.06 -4.17 18.52
N THR A 26 -10.01 -3.81 17.77
CA THR A 26 -10.11 -3.51 16.33
C THR A 26 -10.57 -4.72 15.53
N ARG A 27 -10.04 -5.92 15.79
CA ARG A 27 -10.48 -7.16 15.13
C ARG A 27 -11.97 -7.41 15.30
N TRP A 28 -12.48 -7.28 16.53
CA TRP A 28 -13.90 -7.48 16.82
C TRP A 28 -14.79 -6.40 16.20
N GLU A 29 -14.32 -5.16 16.17
CA GLU A 29 -15.06 -4.07 15.54
C GLU A 29 -15.16 -4.24 14.02
N VAL A 30 -14.06 -4.65 13.37
CA VAL A 30 -14.07 -4.98 11.94
C VAL A 30 -15.06 -6.11 11.66
N TRP A 31 -15.05 -7.18 12.47
CA TRP A 31 -15.99 -8.28 12.30
C TRP A 31 -17.44 -7.82 12.44
N ARG A 32 -17.79 -7.04 13.48
CA ARG A 32 -19.14 -6.50 13.66
C ARG A 32 -19.58 -5.67 12.46
N ARG A 33 -18.71 -4.79 11.95
CA ARG A 33 -19.02 -3.96 10.77
C ARG A 33 -19.23 -4.79 9.51
N LEU A 34 -18.45 -5.85 9.31
CA LEU A 34 -18.65 -6.76 8.19
C LEU A 34 -19.97 -7.52 8.31
N GLN A 35 -20.36 -7.97 9.51
CA GLN A 35 -21.65 -8.63 9.73
C GLN A 35 -22.83 -7.72 9.36
N LEU A 36 -22.74 -6.42 9.62
CA LEU A 36 -23.79 -5.46 9.25
C LEU A 36 -24.03 -5.34 7.74
N THR A 37 -23.12 -5.82 6.89
CA THR A 37 -23.32 -5.83 5.44
C THR A 37 -24.35 -6.87 4.99
N GLY A 38 -24.72 -7.83 5.85
CA GLY A 38 -25.61 -8.95 5.52
C GLY A 38 -24.97 -10.04 4.67
N LEU A 39 -23.70 -9.88 4.28
CA LEU A 39 -22.94 -10.89 3.54
C LEU A 39 -22.42 -11.99 4.48
N PRO A 40 -22.25 -13.23 4.02
CA PRO A 40 -21.57 -14.26 4.79
C PRO A 40 -20.12 -13.84 5.11
N VAL A 41 -19.78 -13.81 6.39
CA VAL A 41 -18.43 -13.47 6.86
C VAL A 41 -17.82 -14.68 7.56
N ASP A 42 -16.74 -15.20 7.00
CA ASP A 42 -15.91 -16.21 7.64
C ASP A 42 -14.69 -15.56 8.30
N THR A 43 -14.19 -16.17 9.38
CA THR A 43 -12.99 -15.73 10.09
C THR A 43 -12.08 -16.92 10.36
N GLY A 44 -10.77 -16.66 10.39
CA GLY A 44 -9.76 -17.69 10.67
C GLY A 44 -8.68 -17.19 11.60
N SER A 45 -8.05 -18.10 12.33
CA SER A 45 -6.80 -17.82 13.02
C SER A 45 -5.64 -17.88 12.01
N GLY A 46 -4.52 -17.21 12.30
CA GLY A 46 -3.32 -17.35 11.49
C GLY A 46 -2.80 -18.80 11.44
N GLY A 47 -3.09 -19.60 12.48
CA GLY A 47 -2.81 -21.04 12.49
C GLY A 47 -3.65 -21.80 11.46
N LEU A 48 -4.96 -21.50 11.37
CA LEU A 48 -5.85 -22.09 10.36
C LEU A 48 -5.43 -21.70 8.95
N THR A 49 -5.09 -20.43 8.71
CA THR A 49 -4.58 -19.99 7.40
C THR A 49 -3.31 -20.74 7.02
N LYS A 50 -2.36 -20.90 7.96
CA LYS A 50 -1.15 -21.69 7.75
C LYS A 50 -1.47 -23.15 7.44
N PHE A 51 -2.40 -23.76 8.18
CA PHE A 51 -2.84 -25.14 7.96
C PHE A 51 -3.44 -25.30 6.56
N ASN A 52 -4.39 -24.46 6.18
CA ASN A 52 -5.06 -24.50 4.88
C ASN A 52 -4.08 -24.37 3.72
N ARG A 53 -3.14 -23.42 3.84
CA ARG A 53 -2.10 -23.21 2.84
C ARG A 53 -1.19 -24.44 2.71
N LYS A 54 -0.78 -25.04 3.84
CA LYS A 54 0.12 -26.20 3.84
C LYS A 54 -0.54 -27.49 3.36
N THR A 55 -1.81 -27.74 3.70
CA THR A 55 -2.56 -28.91 3.18
C THR A 55 -2.80 -28.84 1.68
N ARG A 56 -2.71 -27.66 1.07
CA ARG A 56 -2.89 -27.43 -0.37
C ARG A 56 -1.56 -27.22 -1.12
N GLU A 57 -0.44 -27.37 -0.42
CA GLU A 57 0.90 -27.19 -1.00
C GLU A 57 1.13 -25.79 -1.63
N ILE A 58 0.44 -24.77 -1.12
CA ILE A 58 0.55 -23.40 -1.63
C ILE A 58 1.73 -22.69 -0.96
N GLU A 59 2.57 -22.01 -1.75
CA GLU A 59 3.65 -21.20 -1.19
C GLU A 59 3.14 -19.96 -0.47
N LYS A 60 3.90 -19.51 0.54
CA LYS A 60 3.53 -18.34 1.34
C LYS A 60 3.79 -17.05 0.59
N THR A 61 2.73 -16.30 0.33
CA THR A 61 2.74 -14.91 -0.12
C THR A 61 1.59 -14.16 0.58
N HIS A 62 1.57 -12.83 0.53
CA HIS A 62 0.49 -12.06 1.14
C HIS A 62 -0.89 -12.38 0.56
N TRP A 63 -0.98 -12.60 -0.76
CA TRP A 63 -2.27 -12.84 -1.42
C TRP A 63 -2.73 -14.29 -1.28
N THR A 64 -1.80 -15.26 -1.26
CA THR A 64 -2.14 -16.67 -1.00
C THR A 64 -2.62 -16.90 0.43
N ASP A 65 -2.10 -16.13 1.39
CA ASP A 65 -2.60 -16.13 2.77
C ASP A 65 -4.05 -15.66 2.83
N ALA A 66 -4.41 -14.62 2.08
CA ALA A 66 -5.78 -14.14 1.98
C ALA A 66 -6.73 -15.18 1.36
N ALA A 67 -6.26 -15.91 0.34
CA ALA A 67 -7.05 -16.99 -0.29
C ALA A 67 -7.27 -18.21 0.61
N CYS A 68 -6.43 -18.40 1.63
CA CYS A 68 -6.49 -19.55 2.55
C CYS A 68 -7.16 -19.23 3.90
N VAL A 69 -7.89 -18.11 4.01
CA VAL A 69 -8.57 -17.71 5.26
C VAL A 69 -9.87 -18.49 5.44
N GLY A 70 -10.14 -18.86 6.71
CA GLY A 70 -11.44 -19.38 7.13
C GLY A 70 -11.56 -20.90 7.03
N LYS A 71 -12.70 -21.41 7.49
CA LYS A 71 -13.06 -22.82 7.36
C LYS A 71 -13.68 -23.11 6.00
N SER A 72 -14.23 -22.09 5.34
CA SER A 72 -14.84 -22.21 4.02
C SER A 72 -13.82 -22.34 2.88
N THR A 73 -12.51 -22.36 3.17
CA THR A 73 -11.49 -22.56 2.13
C THR A 73 -11.72 -23.93 1.45
N PRO A 74 -11.99 -24.00 0.14
CA PRO A 74 -12.27 -25.25 -0.58
C PRO A 74 -11.04 -26.15 -0.62
N GLN A 75 -11.20 -27.46 -0.80
CA GLN A 75 -10.08 -28.41 -0.84
C GLN A 75 -9.04 -28.07 -1.92
N THR A 76 -9.49 -27.50 -3.04
CA THR A 76 -8.63 -27.08 -4.16
C THR A 76 -8.86 -25.60 -4.46
N LEU A 77 -7.78 -24.84 -4.68
CA LEU A 77 -7.81 -23.45 -5.12
C LEU A 77 -7.19 -23.34 -6.52
N LEU A 78 -7.90 -22.70 -7.45
CA LEU A 78 -7.41 -22.44 -8.80
C LEU A 78 -6.57 -21.16 -8.81
N LEU A 79 -5.27 -21.31 -8.65
CA LEU A 79 -4.33 -20.18 -8.54
C LEU A 79 -3.61 -19.85 -9.86
N ASN A 80 -3.68 -20.75 -10.84
CA ASN A 80 -2.96 -20.58 -12.11
C ASN A 80 -3.48 -19.36 -12.87
N GLY A 81 -2.56 -18.48 -13.26
CA GLY A 81 -2.88 -17.25 -14.00
C GLY A 81 -3.45 -16.12 -13.15
N VAL A 82 -3.59 -16.30 -11.83
CA VAL A 82 -4.01 -15.21 -10.94
C VAL A 82 -2.90 -14.16 -10.87
N LYS A 83 -3.24 -12.92 -11.25
CA LYS A 83 -2.37 -11.74 -11.12
C LYS A 83 -2.94 -10.84 -10.04
N PRO A 84 -2.39 -10.87 -8.81
CA PRO A 84 -2.90 -10.05 -7.73
C PRO A 84 -2.59 -8.57 -7.98
N LEU A 85 -3.52 -7.69 -7.64
CA LEU A 85 -3.25 -6.27 -7.59
C LEU A 85 -2.32 -5.98 -6.41
N ILE A 86 -1.11 -5.49 -6.70
CA ILE A 86 -0.14 -5.08 -5.70
C ILE A 86 -0.42 -3.63 -5.32
N VAL A 87 -0.72 -3.42 -4.04
CA VAL A 87 -0.99 -2.09 -3.48
C VAL A 87 0.13 -1.73 -2.50
N THR A 88 0.82 -0.62 -2.77
CA THR A 88 1.91 -0.10 -1.92
C THR A 88 1.52 1.23 -1.31
N ALA A 89 1.58 1.34 0.02
CA ALA A 89 1.36 2.61 0.71
C ALA A 89 2.50 3.61 0.41
N LYS A 90 2.16 4.76 -0.17
CA LYS A 90 3.08 5.89 -0.44
C LYS A 90 2.87 7.07 0.50
N GLY A 91 1.75 7.11 1.21
CA GLY A 91 1.36 8.20 2.11
C GLY A 91 0.90 9.47 1.40
N HIS A 92 0.51 10.48 2.18
CA HIS A 92 -0.12 11.72 1.69
C HIS A 92 0.84 12.92 1.59
N GLY A 93 2.14 12.64 1.42
CA GLY A 93 3.22 13.63 1.38
C GLY A 93 3.82 13.95 2.76
N VAL A 94 4.81 14.84 2.77
CA VAL A 94 5.59 15.20 3.97
C VAL A 94 5.19 16.59 4.45
N ARG A 95 4.99 16.74 5.76
CA ARG A 95 4.66 18.04 6.40
C ARG A 95 5.86 18.99 6.44
N GLN A 96 7.08 18.45 6.54
CA GLN A 96 8.31 19.22 6.49
C GLN A 96 8.45 19.92 5.12
N ARG A 97 8.53 21.26 5.16
CA ARG A 97 8.64 22.10 3.95
C ARG A 97 10.02 22.69 3.75
N CYS A 98 10.70 23.03 4.84
CA CYS A 98 12.09 23.43 4.81
C CYS A 98 12.96 22.21 4.48
N ARG A 99 13.79 22.36 3.45
CA ARG A 99 14.85 21.42 3.09
C ARG A 99 16.16 21.98 3.65
N PRO A 100 16.63 21.49 4.81
CA PRO A 100 17.89 21.94 5.37
C PRO A 100 19.08 21.35 4.60
N ASN A 101 20.25 21.97 4.76
CA ASN A 101 21.52 21.35 4.41
C ASN A 101 21.93 20.29 5.46
N LYS A 102 23.08 19.63 5.26
CA LYS A 102 23.60 18.62 6.19
C LYS A 102 23.87 19.12 7.63
N TYR A 103 23.91 20.44 7.84
CA TYR A 103 24.13 21.09 9.13
C TYR A 103 22.84 21.64 9.75
N GLY A 104 21.68 21.43 9.12
CA GLY A 104 20.38 21.91 9.63
C GLY A 104 19.96 23.30 9.15
N PHE A 105 20.79 24.03 8.40
CA PHE A 105 20.42 25.37 7.92
C PHE A 105 19.45 25.32 6.73
N PRO A 106 18.42 26.18 6.67
CA PRO A 106 17.48 26.24 5.55
C PRO A 106 18.18 26.48 4.20
N LYS A 107 17.94 25.59 3.22
CA LYS A 107 18.46 25.74 1.84
C LYS A 107 17.36 26.03 0.82
N ALA A 108 16.19 25.42 0.98
CA ALA A 108 15.06 25.60 0.08
C ALA A 108 13.73 25.29 0.78
N HIS A 109 12.63 25.82 0.24
CA HIS A 109 11.29 25.54 0.74
C HIS A 109 10.43 24.90 -0.35
N ALA A 110 9.78 23.78 -0.02
CA ALA A 110 8.75 23.21 -0.90
C ALA A 110 7.50 24.10 -0.90
N PRO A 111 6.82 24.33 -2.06
CA PRO A 111 5.63 25.17 -2.15
C PRO A 111 4.41 24.64 -1.38
N ALA A 112 3.59 25.55 -0.84
CA ALA A 112 2.40 25.27 0.00
C ALA A 112 1.28 24.58 -0.75
N ALA A 113 1.09 24.97 -2.01
CA ALA A 113 0.16 24.33 -2.90
C ALA A 113 0.41 22.81 -2.95
N LYS A 114 -0.67 22.06 -3.14
CA LYS A 114 -0.62 20.63 -3.46
C LYS A 114 -0.88 20.35 -4.94
N PHE A 115 -1.48 21.31 -5.64
CA PHE A 115 -1.93 21.16 -7.01
C PHE A 115 -1.24 22.17 -7.93
N PHE A 116 -0.99 21.74 -9.17
CA PHE A 116 -0.57 22.62 -10.26
C PHE A 116 -1.19 22.15 -11.57
N LYS A 117 -1.79 23.07 -12.33
CA LYS A 117 -2.52 22.77 -13.59
C LYS A 117 -3.55 21.63 -13.46
N GLY A 118 -4.23 21.50 -12.31
CA GLY A 118 -5.26 20.49 -12.06
C GLY A 118 -4.77 19.11 -11.60
N PHE A 119 -3.46 18.96 -11.40
CA PHE A 119 -2.81 17.70 -11.00
C PHE A 119 -2.13 17.82 -9.64
N GLN A 120 -1.99 16.69 -8.94
CA GLN A 120 -1.19 16.55 -7.72
C GLN A 120 -0.18 15.40 -7.86
N THR A 121 0.94 15.48 -7.14
CA THR A 121 1.88 14.36 -7.01
C THR A 121 1.16 13.13 -6.45
N GLY A 122 1.24 12.03 -7.19
CA GLY A 122 0.60 10.77 -6.87
C GLY A 122 -0.62 10.44 -7.73
N ASP A 123 -1.12 11.39 -8.53
CA ASP A 123 -2.17 11.08 -9.51
C ASP A 123 -1.63 10.03 -10.50
N ILE A 124 -2.51 9.12 -10.92
CA ILE A 124 -2.26 8.18 -12.01
C ILE A 124 -2.92 8.76 -13.26
N VAL A 125 -2.14 8.87 -14.32
CA VAL A 125 -2.55 9.54 -15.55
C VAL A 125 -2.28 8.68 -16.77
N LYS A 126 -3.05 8.91 -17.83
CA LYS A 126 -2.70 8.55 -19.19
C LYS A 126 -2.00 9.75 -19.83
N ALA A 127 -0.86 9.52 -20.46
CA ALA A 127 -0.16 10.52 -21.27
C ALA A 127 -0.25 10.12 -22.74
N ASP A 128 -0.61 11.07 -23.60
CA ASP A 128 -0.61 10.91 -25.06
C ASP A 128 0.28 11.99 -25.69
N ILE A 129 1.55 11.64 -25.93
CA ILE A 129 2.59 12.57 -26.37
C ILE A 129 2.75 12.45 -27.88
N LYS A 130 2.34 13.49 -28.61
CA LYS A 130 2.25 13.50 -30.08
C LYS A 130 3.60 13.50 -30.82
N GLY A 131 4.72 13.85 -30.15
CA GLY A 131 6.01 13.97 -30.83
C GLY A 131 7.19 14.30 -29.88
N GLY A 132 8.41 14.23 -30.43
CA GLY A 132 9.66 14.48 -29.71
C GLY A 132 10.26 13.23 -29.05
N LYS A 133 11.26 13.42 -28.19
CA LYS A 133 12.05 12.34 -27.55
C LYS A 133 11.20 11.28 -26.83
N TYR A 134 10.07 11.67 -26.26
CA TYR A 134 9.17 10.80 -25.51
C TYR A 134 7.81 10.64 -26.18
N ALA A 135 7.76 10.67 -27.52
CA ALA A 135 6.52 10.41 -28.25
C ALA A 135 5.97 9.02 -27.91
N GLY A 136 4.65 8.93 -27.73
CA GLY A 136 3.96 7.68 -27.41
C GLY A 136 2.89 7.83 -26.33
N GLN A 137 2.25 6.70 -26.03
CA GLN A 137 1.23 6.58 -25.00
C GLN A 137 1.79 5.92 -23.75
N TYR A 138 1.52 6.51 -22.60
CA TYR A 138 2.00 6.01 -21.33
C TYR A 138 0.89 6.03 -20.28
N THR A 139 0.97 5.11 -19.34
CA THR A 139 0.16 5.15 -18.12
C THR A 139 1.10 5.08 -16.93
N GLY A 140 0.89 5.93 -15.93
CA GLY A 140 1.78 5.95 -14.80
C GLY A 140 1.44 7.01 -13.75
N ARG A 141 2.19 6.96 -12.65
CA ARG A 141 2.08 7.89 -11.53
C ARG A 141 2.90 9.14 -11.80
N ILE A 142 2.35 10.32 -11.55
CA ILE A 142 3.09 11.58 -11.72
C ILE A 142 3.65 12.14 -10.43
N ALA A 143 4.79 12.81 -10.54
CA ALA A 143 5.25 13.79 -9.57
C ALA A 143 5.22 15.17 -10.23
N ILE A 144 4.41 16.07 -9.67
CA ILE A 144 4.29 17.42 -10.20
C ILE A 144 5.54 18.24 -9.87
N ARG A 145 5.81 19.21 -10.72
CA ARG A 145 6.71 20.33 -10.44
C ARG A 145 5.88 21.60 -10.62
N TYR A 146 6.20 22.68 -9.93
CA TYR A 146 5.52 23.98 -10.10
C TYR A 146 5.98 24.70 -11.38
N ARG A 147 5.97 23.97 -12.49
CA ARG A 147 6.31 24.36 -13.84
C ARG A 147 5.64 23.37 -14.80
N PRO A 148 5.41 23.70 -16.08
CA PRO A 148 4.67 22.85 -17.01
C PRO A 148 5.49 21.66 -17.55
N SER A 149 6.14 20.92 -16.65
CA SER A 149 6.93 19.70 -16.91
C SER A 149 6.90 18.84 -15.65
N PHE A 150 6.15 17.75 -15.71
CA PHE A 150 5.99 16.78 -14.63
C PHE A 150 6.84 15.55 -14.90
N VAL A 151 7.17 14.81 -13.84
CA VAL A 151 7.79 13.49 -13.98
C VAL A 151 6.69 12.47 -14.05
N LEU A 152 6.59 11.72 -15.14
CA LEU A 152 5.77 10.52 -15.25
C LEU A 152 6.63 9.30 -14.96
N GLN A 153 6.22 8.50 -13.98
CA GLN A 153 6.85 7.24 -13.64
C GLN A 153 6.09 6.12 -14.35
N THR A 154 6.76 5.46 -15.28
CA THR A 154 6.30 4.23 -15.93
C THR A 154 7.06 3.03 -15.33
N PRO A 155 6.61 1.78 -15.54
CA PRO A 155 7.34 0.61 -15.07
C PRO A 155 8.80 0.55 -15.54
N GLU A 156 9.08 1.04 -16.75
CA GLU A 156 10.41 0.96 -17.36
C GLU A 156 11.31 2.16 -17.03
N LYS A 157 10.73 3.37 -16.99
CA LYS A 157 11.51 4.61 -16.88
C LYS A 157 10.72 5.80 -16.34
N LYS A 158 11.46 6.84 -15.96
CA LYS A 158 10.91 8.16 -15.64
C LYS A 158 11.09 9.08 -16.84
N ILE A 159 10.02 9.73 -17.26
CA ILE A 159 10.06 10.72 -18.35
C ILE A 159 9.49 12.06 -17.90
N ASP A 160 9.95 13.13 -18.52
CA ASP A 160 9.36 14.45 -18.33
C ASP A 160 8.23 14.67 -19.35
N VAL A 161 7.07 15.13 -18.88
CA VAL A 161 5.86 15.30 -19.69
C VAL A 161 5.17 16.63 -19.39
N HIS A 162 4.69 17.31 -20.43
CA HIS A 162 3.90 18.52 -20.26
C HIS A 162 2.44 18.17 -19.87
N PRO A 163 1.83 18.84 -18.88
CA PRO A 163 0.49 18.50 -18.39
C PRO A 163 -0.63 18.53 -19.43
N LYS A 164 -0.47 19.31 -20.53
CA LYS A 164 -1.41 19.32 -21.67
C LYS A 164 -1.63 17.95 -22.33
N TYR A 165 -0.69 17.03 -22.18
CA TYR A 165 -0.77 15.67 -22.74
C TYR A 165 -1.35 14.66 -21.73
N LEU A 166 -1.71 15.11 -20.53
CA LEU A 166 -2.12 14.23 -19.44
C LEU A 166 -3.64 14.24 -19.26
N ARG A 167 -4.17 13.05 -18.98
CA ARG A 167 -5.54 12.86 -18.50
C ARG A 167 -5.50 12.02 -17.23
N THR A 168 -6.08 12.52 -16.14
CA THR A 168 -6.16 11.76 -14.89
C THR A 168 -7.06 10.53 -15.07
N ILE A 169 -6.57 9.38 -14.63
CA ILE A 169 -7.33 8.13 -14.52
C ILE A 169 -7.76 7.93 -13.06
N PHE A 170 -6.86 8.21 -12.12
CA PHE A 170 -7.11 8.03 -10.68
C PHE A 170 -6.40 9.14 -9.88
N LYS A 171 -7.07 9.65 -8.85
CA LYS A 171 -6.55 10.73 -8.00
C LYS A 171 -5.69 10.18 -6.88
N ALA A 172 -4.67 10.93 -6.47
CA ALA A 172 -3.77 10.53 -5.39
C ALA A 172 -4.53 10.24 -4.09
N ASP A 173 -4.49 8.99 -3.62
CA ASP A 173 -5.16 8.52 -2.40
C ASP A 173 -4.20 7.99 -1.33
N GLY A 174 -2.89 8.15 -1.57
CA GLY A 174 -1.85 7.66 -0.68
C GLY A 174 -1.34 6.26 -1.01
N TYR A 175 -1.88 5.60 -2.03
CA TYR A 175 -1.45 4.27 -2.48
C TYR A 175 -0.90 4.32 -3.91
N GLU A 176 -0.09 3.32 -4.24
CA GLU A 176 0.36 2.99 -5.59
C GLU A 176 -0.16 1.60 -5.94
N TYR A 177 -0.55 1.44 -7.20
CA TYR A 177 -1.19 0.26 -7.74
C TYR A 177 -0.35 -0.31 -8.87
N ALA A 178 -0.06 -1.60 -8.80
CA ALA A 178 0.64 -2.36 -9.82
C ALA A 178 -0.03 -3.72 -10.01
N ASN A 179 0.14 -4.31 -11.19
CA ASN A 179 -0.31 -5.68 -11.51
C ASN A 179 0.87 -6.65 -11.53
#